data_AF-A0A4Q1CLY4-F1
#
_entry.id   AF-A0A4Q1CLY4-F1
#
_cell.length_a   1.000
_cell.length_b   1.000
_cell.length_c   1.000
_cell.angle_alpha   90.00
_cell.angle_beta   90.00
_cell.angle_gamma   90.00
#
_symmetry.space_group_name_H-M   'P 1'
#
loop_
_entity.id
_entity.type
_entity.pdbx_description
1 polymer ?
#
loop_
_entity_poly.entity_id
_entity_poly.type
_entity_poly.pdbx_seq_one_letter_code
_entity_poly.pdbx_strand_id
1 'polypeptide(L)'
;MKLKFAVTALCMLFFVAVTNAQLPKVNGGANIGSLLSQFTNAIKPASFTDQWTGAKGNFLSTAGKVKDAVGVGKSIASLAGFIKPDMFKQGFNVQNLISTANTVKTMAQATGVLKSLEGGLKPEAFLSGWSTKRTGWLSALNLIK
;
A
#
# COMPACT_ATOMS: atom_id res chain seq x y z
N MET A 1 49.01 -46.49 22.00
CA MET A 1 47.54 -46.43 21.84
C MET A 1 46.98 -45.42 22.85
N LYS A 2 46.74 -44.17 22.44
CA LYS A 2 46.06 -43.16 23.26
C LYS A 2 45.11 -42.36 22.37
N LEU A 3 43.83 -42.59 22.64
CA LEU A 3 42.65 -41.93 22.11
C LEU A 3 42.51 -40.54 22.74
N LYS A 4 42.12 -39.52 21.95
CA LYS A 4 41.04 -38.55 22.25
C LYS A 4 41.04 -37.41 21.21
N PHE A 5 40.17 -37.54 20.23
CA PHE A 5 39.66 -36.43 19.41
C PHE A 5 38.61 -35.68 20.23
N ALA A 6 38.79 -34.36 20.40
CA ALA A 6 37.77 -33.46 20.91
C ALA A 6 37.55 -32.37 19.85
N VAL A 7 36.51 -32.55 19.03
CA VAL A 7 36.05 -31.58 18.04
C VAL A 7 35.01 -30.70 18.74
N THR A 8 35.44 -29.54 19.20
CA THR A 8 34.57 -28.48 19.72
C THR A 8 34.18 -27.58 18.55
N ALA A 9 33.10 -27.93 17.84
CA ALA A 9 32.52 -27.10 16.81
C ALA A 9 31.20 -26.49 17.31
N LEU A 10 31.38 -25.30 17.88
CA LEU A 10 30.48 -24.15 17.90
C LEU A 10 29.30 -24.26 16.91
N CYS A 11 28.11 -24.59 17.39
CA CYS A 11 26.87 -24.45 16.62
C CYS A 11 26.00 -23.37 17.27
N MET A 12 25.74 -22.34 16.47
CA MET A 12 25.18 -21.05 16.82
C MET A 12 23.82 -21.17 17.49
N LEU A 13 23.70 -20.43 18.60
CA LEU A 13 22.45 -20.03 19.22
C LEU A 13 21.54 -19.37 18.17
N PHE A 14 20.42 -20.02 17.88
CA PHE A 14 19.27 -19.42 17.19
C PHE A 14 18.69 -18.31 18.09
N PHE A 15 19.16 -17.08 17.91
CA PHE A 15 18.41 -15.91 18.36
C PHE A 15 17.24 -15.69 17.39
N VAL A 16 16.05 -16.13 17.78
CA VAL A 16 14.81 -15.61 17.23
C VAL A 16 14.69 -14.17 17.72
N ALA A 17 15.22 -13.24 16.94
CA ALA A 17 14.88 -11.83 17.10
C ALA A 17 13.41 -11.68 16.69
N VAL A 18 12.51 -11.76 17.67
CA VAL A 18 11.19 -11.16 17.58
C VAL A 18 11.45 -9.67 17.41
N THR A 19 11.58 -9.22 16.17
CA THR A 19 11.48 -7.81 15.85
C THR A 19 10.03 -7.46 16.16
N ASN A 20 9.83 -6.81 17.31
CA ASN A 20 8.67 -5.97 17.52
C ASN A 20 8.65 -5.01 16.33
N ALA A 21 7.83 -5.31 15.33
CA ALA A 21 7.47 -4.38 14.28
C ALA A 21 6.75 -3.23 14.98
N GLN A 22 7.51 -2.29 15.51
CA GLN A 22 6.99 -1.01 15.94
C GLN A 22 6.37 -0.41 14.69
N LEU A 23 5.04 -0.48 14.64
CA LEU A 23 4.24 0.27 13.68
C LEU A 23 4.80 1.70 13.69
N PRO A 24 5.17 2.26 12.53
CA PRO A 24 5.64 3.63 12.47
C PRO A 24 4.66 4.50 13.23
N LYS A 25 5.16 5.18 14.27
CA LYS A 25 4.37 6.10 15.08
C LYS A 25 3.94 7.23 14.15
N VAL A 26 2.74 7.11 13.59
CA VAL A 26 2.10 8.17 12.82
C VAL A 26 1.72 9.24 13.84
N ASN A 27 2.65 10.16 14.10
CA ASN A 27 2.38 11.33 14.92
C ASN A 27 1.35 12.17 14.16
N GLY A 28 0.09 12.08 14.59
CA GLY A 28 -1.08 12.58 13.87
C GLY A 28 -1.94 11.40 13.42
N GLY A 29 -3.16 11.30 13.97
CA GLY A 29 -4.08 10.20 13.66
C GLY A 29 -4.11 9.90 12.16
N ALA A 30 -4.02 8.63 11.80
CA ALA A 30 -3.92 8.20 10.41
C ALA A 30 -5.05 8.83 9.58
N ASN A 31 -4.71 9.86 8.80
CA ASN A 31 -5.64 10.50 7.88
C ASN A 31 -5.61 9.71 6.57
N ILE A 32 -6.79 9.35 6.07
CA ILE A 32 -6.98 8.61 4.82
C ILE A 32 -6.25 9.24 3.63
N GLY A 33 -6.17 10.58 3.56
CA GLY A 33 -5.44 11.30 2.51
C GLY A 33 -3.93 11.05 2.55
N SER A 34 -3.34 10.93 3.75
CA SER A 34 -1.94 10.53 3.94
C SER A 34 -1.73 9.08 3.51
N LEU A 35 -2.65 8.16 3.87
CA LEU A 35 -2.54 6.76 3.48
C LEU A 35 -2.68 6.57 1.96
N LEU A 36 -3.57 7.32 1.32
CA LEU A 36 -3.70 7.34 -0.14
C LEU A 36 -2.44 7.89 -0.82
N SER A 37 -1.86 8.95 -0.26
CA SER A 37 -0.59 9.52 -0.76
C SER A 37 0.58 8.55 -0.58
N GLN A 38 0.66 7.85 0.55
CA GLN A 38 1.66 6.81 0.79
C GLN A 38 1.52 5.66 -0.21
N PHE A 39 0.30 5.18 -0.45
CA PHE A 39 0.02 4.15 -1.44
C PHE A 39 0.40 4.60 -2.86
N THR A 40 0.00 5.81 -3.25
CA THR A 40 0.33 6.40 -4.55
C THR A 40 1.85 6.48 -4.78
N ASN A 41 2.61 6.90 -3.76
CA ASN A 41 4.06 6.97 -3.83
C ASN A 41 4.74 5.59 -3.74
N ALA A 42 4.02 4.53 -3.37
CA ALA A 42 4.53 3.17 -3.38
C ALA A 42 4.47 2.53 -4.78
N ILE A 43 3.66 3.05 -5.68
CA ILE A 43 3.55 2.59 -7.07
C ILE A 43 4.74 3.16 -7.87
N LYS A 44 5.41 2.33 -8.66
CA LYS A 44 6.54 2.77 -9.51
C LYS A 44 6.04 3.80 -10.52
N PRO A 45 6.82 4.86 -10.82
CA PRO A 45 6.46 5.83 -11.86
C PRO A 45 6.14 5.18 -13.22
N ALA A 46 6.88 4.13 -13.59
CA ALA A 46 6.68 3.40 -14.85
C ALA A 46 5.36 2.63 -14.93
N SER A 47 4.72 2.34 -13.79
CA SER A 47 3.41 1.66 -13.70
C SER A 47 2.24 2.59 -14.03
N PHE A 48 2.49 3.89 -14.09
CA PHE A 48 1.48 4.88 -14.46
C PHE A 48 1.52 5.16 -15.96
N THR A 49 0.38 5.60 -16.48
CA THR A 49 0.23 6.17 -17.82
C THR A 49 1.05 7.45 -17.97
N ASP A 50 1.36 7.83 -19.21
CA ASP A 50 2.19 9.01 -19.47
C ASP A 50 1.54 10.32 -18.99
N GLN A 51 0.20 10.35 -18.91
CA GLN A 51 -0.59 11.47 -18.39
C GLN A 51 -0.36 11.72 -16.89
N TRP A 52 0.11 10.72 -16.14
CA TRP A 52 0.33 10.84 -14.71
C TRP A 52 1.36 11.90 -14.35
N THR A 53 2.42 12.08 -15.15
CA THR A 53 3.48 13.04 -14.85
C THR A 53 2.94 14.46 -14.68
N GLY A 54 1.99 14.87 -15.54
CA GLY A 54 1.31 16.17 -15.43
C GLY A 54 0.24 16.21 -14.34
N ALA A 55 -0.36 15.07 -13.99
CA ALA A 55 -1.45 14.99 -13.01
C ALA A 55 -0.97 14.79 -11.56
N LYS A 56 0.22 14.23 -11.34
CA LYS A 56 0.72 13.76 -10.03
C LYS A 56 0.69 14.85 -8.96
N GLY A 57 1.19 16.04 -9.28
CA GLY A 57 1.26 17.15 -8.32
C GLY A 57 -0.14 17.57 -7.83
N ASN A 58 -1.06 17.74 -8.78
CA ASN A 58 -2.45 18.09 -8.48
C ASN A 58 -3.16 16.96 -7.71
N PHE A 59 -2.92 15.71 -8.12
CA PHE A 59 -3.47 14.54 -7.44
C PHE A 59 -3.03 14.48 -5.98
N LEU A 60 -1.72 14.53 -5.71
CA LEU A 60 -1.19 14.43 -4.34
C LEU A 60 -1.65 15.61 -3.46
N SER A 61 -1.72 16.82 -4.04
CA SER A 61 -2.26 17.99 -3.34
C SER A 61 -3.74 17.83 -2.98
N THR A 62 -4.53 17.25 -3.90
CA THR A 62 -5.95 16.97 -3.67
C THR A 62 -6.11 15.88 -2.63
N ALA A 63 -5.47 14.71 -2.84
CA ALA A 63 -5.53 13.55 -1.96
C ALA A 63 -5.15 13.89 -0.52
N GLY A 64 -4.12 14.72 -0.30
CA GLY A 64 -3.70 15.14 1.04
C GLY A 64 -4.71 16.04 1.78
N LYS A 65 -5.65 16.67 1.06
CA LYS A 65 -6.68 17.56 1.63
C LYS A 65 -8.04 16.90 1.81
N VAL A 66 -8.25 15.74 1.21
CA VAL A 66 -9.53 15.01 1.31
C VAL A 66 -9.76 14.57 2.76
N LYS A 67 -10.98 14.82 3.26
CA LYS A 67 -11.40 14.42 4.62
C LYS A 67 -12.67 13.55 4.64
N ASP A 68 -13.45 13.54 3.56
CA ASP A 68 -14.71 12.81 3.45
C ASP A 68 -14.59 11.60 2.52
N ALA A 69 -15.49 10.62 2.71
CA ALA A 69 -15.49 9.37 1.96
C ALA A 69 -15.63 9.57 0.45
N VAL A 70 -16.47 10.52 0.01
CA VAL A 70 -16.76 10.77 -1.40
C VAL A 70 -15.51 11.30 -2.11
N GLY A 71 -14.82 12.27 -1.51
CA GLY A 71 -13.56 12.78 -2.00
C GLY A 71 -12.48 11.69 -2.08
N VAL A 72 -12.45 10.77 -1.11
CA VAL A 72 -11.50 9.64 -1.13
C VAL A 72 -11.84 8.71 -2.30
N GLY A 73 -13.11 8.35 -2.44
CA GLY A 73 -13.62 7.55 -3.56
C GLY A 73 -13.24 8.14 -4.91
N LYS A 74 -13.48 9.43 -5.14
CA LYS A 74 -13.08 10.13 -6.37
C LYS A 74 -11.57 10.10 -6.59
N SER A 75 -10.78 10.25 -5.53
CA SER A 75 -9.33 10.17 -5.61
C SER A 75 -8.86 8.75 -5.95
N ILE A 76 -9.47 7.71 -5.38
CA ILE A 76 -9.18 6.31 -5.72
C ILE A 76 -9.54 6.03 -7.18
N ALA A 77 -10.72 6.48 -7.64
CA ALA A 77 -11.16 6.33 -9.02
C ALA A 77 -10.17 6.98 -10.00
N SER A 78 -9.77 8.22 -9.70
CA SER A 78 -8.80 8.96 -10.51
C SER A 78 -7.44 8.26 -10.53
N LEU A 79 -6.94 7.80 -9.38
CA LEU A 79 -5.68 7.07 -9.28
C LEU A 79 -5.71 5.79 -10.12
N ALA A 80 -6.78 5.00 -10.02
CA ALA A 80 -6.95 3.78 -10.79
C ALA A 80 -6.93 4.05 -12.31
N GLY A 81 -7.53 5.16 -12.75
CA GLY A 81 -7.50 5.58 -14.15
C GLY A 81 -6.11 5.98 -14.66
N PHE A 82 -5.18 6.36 -13.77
CA PHE A 82 -3.81 6.70 -14.15
C PHE A 82 -2.86 5.49 -14.16
N ILE A 83 -3.24 4.35 -13.62
CA ILE A 83 -2.40 3.14 -13.60
C ILE A 83 -2.57 2.39 -14.92
N LYS A 84 -1.46 1.92 -15.50
CA LYS A 84 -1.51 1.18 -16.76
C LYS A 84 -2.30 -0.14 -16.59
N PRO A 85 -3.11 -0.55 -17.58
CA PRO A 85 -3.93 -1.77 -17.48
C PRO A 85 -3.11 -3.05 -17.23
N ASP A 86 -1.89 -3.14 -17.76
CA ASP A 86 -0.99 -4.29 -17.61
C ASP A 86 -0.42 -4.44 -16.19
N MET A 87 -0.54 -3.41 -15.34
CA MET A 87 -0.11 -3.45 -13.94
C MET A 87 -1.14 -4.08 -13.00
N PHE A 88 -2.36 -4.33 -13.49
CA PHE A 88 -3.39 -5.04 -12.73
C PHE A 88 -3.25 -6.55 -12.91
N LYS A 89 -3.66 -7.29 -11.88
CA LYS A 89 -3.75 -8.76 -11.92
C LYS A 89 -4.80 -9.19 -12.95
N GLN A 90 -4.60 -10.34 -13.56
CA GLN A 90 -5.57 -10.93 -14.46
C GLN A 90 -6.93 -11.12 -13.75
N GLY A 91 -8.01 -10.76 -14.43
CA GLY A 91 -9.37 -10.84 -13.90
C GLY A 91 -9.76 -9.70 -12.96
N PHE A 92 -8.84 -8.78 -12.63
CA PHE A 92 -9.19 -7.60 -11.85
C PHE A 92 -10.00 -6.61 -12.69
N ASN A 93 -11.22 -6.28 -12.24
CA ASN A 93 -12.11 -5.38 -12.96
C ASN A 93 -11.94 -3.94 -12.46
N VAL A 94 -11.06 -3.18 -13.13
CA VAL A 94 -10.76 -1.78 -12.81
C VAL A 94 -12.00 -0.90 -12.94
N GLN A 95 -12.84 -1.14 -13.95
CA GLN A 95 -14.09 -0.38 -14.17
C GLN A 95 -15.07 -0.58 -13.01
N ASN A 96 -15.24 -1.80 -12.52
CA ASN A 96 -16.06 -2.05 -11.34
C ASN A 96 -15.50 -1.36 -10.08
N LEU A 97 -14.17 -1.35 -9.93
CA LEU A 97 -13.53 -0.59 -8.84
C LEU A 97 -13.82 0.91 -8.96
N ILE A 98 -13.66 1.50 -10.15
CA ILE A 98 -13.94 2.92 -10.40
C ILE A 98 -15.42 3.24 -10.12
N SER A 99 -16.34 2.43 -10.62
CA SER A 99 -17.78 2.58 -10.34
C SER A 99 -18.07 2.51 -8.85
N THR A 100 -17.52 1.52 -8.16
CA THR A 100 -17.68 1.38 -6.70
C THR A 100 -17.11 2.61 -5.97
N ALA A 101 -15.91 3.04 -6.36
CA ALA A 101 -15.23 4.21 -5.80
C ALA A 101 -16.08 5.49 -5.92
N ASN A 102 -16.78 5.68 -7.03
CA ASN A 102 -17.66 6.84 -7.24
C ASN A 102 -18.98 6.78 -6.44
N THR A 103 -19.32 5.64 -5.85
CA THR A 103 -20.57 5.43 -5.09
C THR A 103 -20.37 5.32 -3.58
N VAL A 104 -19.12 5.40 -3.09
CA VAL A 104 -18.84 5.30 -1.65
C VAL A 104 -19.49 6.44 -0.88
N LYS A 105 -20.06 6.12 0.28
CA LYS A 105 -20.73 7.07 1.19
C LYS A 105 -20.09 7.10 2.57
N THR A 106 -19.44 6.02 2.98
CA THR A 106 -18.78 5.89 4.28
C THR A 106 -17.28 5.72 4.11
N MET A 107 -16.52 6.11 5.14
CA MET A 107 -15.07 6.00 5.07
C MET A 107 -14.63 4.52 5.09
N ALA A 108 -15.34 3.66 5.82
CA ALA A 108 -15.19 2.20 5.71
C ALA A 108 -15.33 1.66 4.27
N GLN A 109 -16.27 2.19 3.47
CA GLN A 109 -16.38 1.81 2.05
C GLN A 109 -15.17 2.31 1.26
N ALA A 110 -14.77 3.57 1.45
CA ALA A 110 -13.61 4.15 0.77
C ALA A 110 -12.30 3.39 1.08
N THR A 111 -12.09 3.01 2.34
CA THR A 111 -10.94 2.19 2.76
C THR A 111 -11.01 0.79 2.15
N GLY A 112 -12.20 0.20 2.07
CA GLY A 112 -12.45 -1.07 1.37
C GLY A 112 -12.05 -1.00 -0.11
N VAL A 113 -12.46 0.05 -0.81
CA VAL A 113 -12.12 0.25 -2.23
C VAL A 113 -10.61 0.47 -2.40
N LEU A 114 -9.95 1.24 -1.51
CA LEU A 114 -8.51 1.43 -1.57
C LEU A 114 -7.72 0.13 -1.33
N LYS A 115 -8.21 -0.75 -0.45
CA LYS A 115 -7.65 -2.11 -0.29
C LYS A 115 -7.85 -2.95 -1.54
N SER A 116 -9.03 -2.90 -2.16
CA SER A 116 -9.28 -3.60 -3.42
C SER A 116 -8.36 -3.10 -4.53
N LEU A 117 -8.08 -1.79 -4.59
CA LEU A 117 -7.12 -1.24 -5.54
C LEU A 117 -5.71 -1.80 -5.29
N GLU A 118 -5.22 -1.73 -4.06
CA GLU A 118 -3.90 -2.29 -3.69
C GLU A 118 -3.80 -3.78 -4.01
N GLY A 119 -4.81 -4.56 -3.62
CA GLY A 119 -4.87 -6.00 -3.86
C GLY A 119 -5.04 -6.37 -5.33
N GLY A 120 -5.55 -5.46 -6.17
CA GLY A 120 -5.72 -5.62 -7.60
C GLY A 120 -4.44 -5.41 -8.41
N LEU A 121 -3.43 -4.75 -7.86
CA LEU A 121 -2.16 -4.49 -8.54
C LEU A 121 -1.21 -5.68 -8.43
N LYS A 122 -0.42 -5.90 -9.49
CA LYS A 122 0.67 -6.86 -9.49
C LYS A 122 1.81 -6.38 -8.58
N PRO A 123 2.59 -7.30 -7.97
CA PRO A 123 3.75 -6.92 -7.17
C PRO A 123 4.77 -6.05 -7.91
N GLU A 124 4.93 -6.28 -9.22
CA GLU A 124 5.85 -5.51 -10.08
C GLU A 124 5.46 -4.04 -10.25
N ALA A 125 4.19 -3.70 -9.99
CA ALA A 125 3.71 -2.32 -10.04
C ALA A 125 4.28 -1.46 -8.90
N PHE A 126 4.78 -2.08 -7.82
CA PHE A 126 5.21 -1.41 -6.60
C PHE A 126 6.73 -1.30 -6.47
N LEU A 127 7.19 -0.23 -5.81
CA LEU A 127 8.57 -0.12 -5.35
C LEU A 127 8.92 -1.29 -4.41
N SER A 128 10.16 -1.76 -4.46
CA SER A 128 10.63 -2.95 -3.72
C SER A 128 10.41 -2.86 -2.20
N GLY A 129 10.47 -1.65 -1.63
CA GLY A 129 10.23 -1.39 -0.21
C GLY A 129 8.76 -1.32 0.21
N TRP A 130 7.80 -1.52 -0.71
CA TRP A 130 6.38 -1.45 -0.35
C TRP A 130 5.94 -2.65 0.51
N SER A 131 6.43 -3.85 0.22
CA SER A 131 6.04 -5.07 0.93
C SER A 131 6.25 -4.99 2.44
N THR A 132 7.34 -4.35 2.88
CA THR A 132 7.66 -4.14 4.30
C THR A 132 6.78 -3.10 4.97
N LYS A 133 6.24 -2.13 4.22
CA LYS A 133 5.34 -1.07 4.71
C LYS A 133 3.87 -1.47 4.63
N ARG A 134 3.53 -2.40 3.74
CA ARG A 134 2.17 -2.82 3.42
C ARG A 134 1.37 -3.23 4.65
N THR A 135 1.96 -4.02 5.55
CA THR A 135 1.27 -4.47 6.77
C THR A 135 0.90 -3.29 7.67
N GLY A 136 1.82 -2.37 7.91
CA GLY A 136 1.55 -1.17 8.72
C GLY A 136 0.52 -0.25 8.06
N TRP A 137 0.59 -0.10 6.74
CA TRP A 137 -0.39 0.67 5.97
C TRP A 137 -1.80 0.06 6.03
N LEU A 138 -1.93 -1.26 5.87
CA LEU A 138 -3.22 -1.96 5.99
C LEU A 138 -3.80 -1.84 7.40
N SER A 139 -2.98 -1.99 8.44
CA SER A 139 -3.40 -1.78 9.83
C SER A 139 -3.88 -0.34 10.05
N ALA A 140 -3.16 0.66 9.58
CA ALA A 140 -3.59 2.06 9.66
C ALA A 140 -4.90 2.30 8.91
N LEU A 141 -5.08 1.69 7.74
CA LEU A 141 -6.31 1.81 6.96
C LEU A 141 -7.52 1.17 7.67
N ASN A 142 -7.32 0.09 8.43
CA ASN A 142 -8.35 -0.57 9.22
C ASN A 142 -8.82 0.27 10.43
N LEU A 143 -8.01 1.21 10.89
CA LEU A 143 -8.38 2.09 12.00
C LEU A 143 -9.27 3.26 11.55
N ILE A 144 -9.37 3.50 10.24
CA ILE A 144 -10.23 4.54 9.68
C ILE A 144 -11.64 3.97 9.48
N LYS A 145 -12.62 4.53 10.20
CA LYS A 145 -14.04 4.14 10.17
C LYS A 145 -14.89 5.12 9.38
#